data_AF-T0R337-F1
#
_entry.id   AF-T0R337-F1
#
_cell.length_a   1.000
_cell.length_b   1.000
_cell.length_c   1.000
_cell.angle_alpha   90.00
_cell.angle_beta   90.00
_cell.angle_gamma   90.00
#
_symmetry.space_group_name_H-M   'P 1'
#
loop_
_entity.id
_entity.type
_entity.pdbx_description
1 polymer ?
#
loop_
_entity_poly.entity_id
_entity_poly.type
_entity_poly.pdbx_seq_one_letter_code
_entity_poly.pdbx_strand_id
1 'polypeptide(L)'
;MKLLISLVSLLSMFSASAACIQGNITIGVNLSQETLAAAYENGETTFNGDTDHLYTILNGEKTVYDIGTVEDDNAGNFLVKGISSEFATYFEVYHDHETWHYGLEGYFTTTDNKIIDLRDFKNCDYNSLFE
;
A
#
# COMPACT_ATOMS: atom_id res chain seq x y z
N MET A 1 36.30 -39.34 10.27
CA MET A 1 35.11 -38.75 10.93
C MET A 1 34.61 -37.64 10.01
N LYS A 2 33.92 -37.96 8.90
CA LYS A 2 32.46 -37.98 8.66
C LYS A 2 31.69 -36.80 9.31
N LEU A 3 31.22 -35.90 8.41
CA LEU A 3 30.01 -35.05 8.40
C LEU A 3 29.73 -34.16 9.64
N LEU A 4 29.20 -32.92 9.55
CA LEU A 4 28.19 -32.41 8.64
C LEU A 4 28.45 -30.94 8.27
N ILE A 5 28.30 -30.65 6.97
CA ILE A 5 27.79 -29.36 6.50
C ILE A 5 26.31 -29.31 6.94
N SER A 6 25.91 -28.31 7.71
CA SER A 6 24.50 -28.01 7.99
C SER A 6 24.20 -26.67 7.34
N LEU A 7 23.58 -26.71 6.15
CA LEU A 7 22.15 -26.44 5.92
C LEU A 7 21.88 -24.93 6.05
N VAL A 8 22.05 -24.16 4.98
CA VAL A 8 20.99 -23.89 3.97
C VAL A 8 19.68 -23.46 4.63
N SER A 9 19.45 -22.16 4.52
CA SER A 9 18.15 -21.50 4.34
C SER A 9 17.10 -21.70 5.44
N LEU A 10 16.97 -20.68 6.29
CA LEU A 10 15.65 -20.26 6.75
C LEU A 10 15.25 -19.00 5.95
N LEU A 11 14.92 -19.24 4.67
CA LEU A 11 13.93 -18.40 3.98
C LEU A 11 12.61 -18.61 4.72
N SER A 12 12.19 -17.61 5.48
CA SER A 12 10.79 -17.19 5.58
C SER A 12 10.72 -16.02 6.56
N MET A 13 11.36 -14.90 6.22
CA MET A 13 10.75 -13.64 6.62
C MET A 13 9.55 -13.49 5.71
N PHE A 14 8.42 -14.02 6.17
CA PHE A 14 7.14 -13.56 5.67
C PHE A 14 7.13 -12.07 5.98
N SER A 15 7.45 -11.25 4.97
CA SER A 15 6.86 -9.93 4.92
C SER A 15 5.36 -10.22 4.90
N ALA A 16 4.69 -10.04 6.04
CA ALA A 16 3.28 -9.74 6.00
C ALA A 16 3.20 -8.47 5.14
N SER A 17 2.92 -8.66 3.86
CA SER A 17 2.60 -7.54 3.01
C SER A 17 1.10 -7.39 3.18
N ALA A 18 0.74 -6.43 4.01
CA ALA A 18 -0.57 -5.84 4.05
C ALA A 18 -1.18 -5.74 2.68
N ALA A 19 -2.31 -6.40 2.52
CA ALA A 19 -2.94 -6.48 1.23
C ALA A 19 -4.43 -6.74 1.32
N CYS A 20 -5.17 -5.98 0.52
CA CYS A 20 -6.55 -6.24 0.25
C CYS A 20 -6.71 -6.98 -1.06
N ILE A 21 -7.51 -8.06 -1.03
CA ILE A 21 -7.70 -8.96 -2.15
C ILE A 21 -9.17 -8.93 -2.58
N GLN A 22 -9.40 -8.62 -3.86
CA GLN A 22 -10.70 -8.70 -4.52
C GLN A 22 -10.55 -9.42 -5.85
N GLY A 23 -11.02 -10.67 -5.91
CA GLY A 23 -10.93 -11.49 -7.11
C GLY A 23 -9.48 -11.70 -7.55
N ASN A 24 -9.13 -11.15 -8.71
CA ASN A 24 -7.79 -11.19 -9.32
C ASN A 24 -6.95 -9.93 -9.02
N ILE A 25 -7.41 -9.07 -8.10
CA ILE A 25 -6.77 -7.82 -7.73
C ILE A 25 -6.27 -7.92 -6.30
N THR A 26 -5.01 -7.59 -6.10
CA THR A 26 -4.42 -7.34 -4.78
C THR A 26 -3.94 -5.90 -4.73
N ILE A 27 -4.11 -5.21 -3.60
CA ILE A 27 -3.60 -3.85 -3.38
C ILE A 27 -2.96 -3.77 -2.00
N GLY A 28 -1.96 -2.91 -1.79
CA GLY A 28 -1.38 -2.70 -0.47
C GLY A 28 -0.60 -1.39 -0.35
N VAL A 29 -0.43 -0.96 0.89
CA VAL A 29 0.27 0.27 1.28
C VAL A 29 1.48 -0.12 2.13
N ASN A 30 2.68 0.31 1.75
CA ASN A 30 3.89 0.11 2.54
C ASN A 30 4.52 1.47 2.80
N LEU A 31 4.35 1.98 4.03
CA LEU A 31 4.93 3.24 4.47
C LEU A 31 5.83 2.98 5.68
N SER A 32 7.02 3.57 5.68
CA SER A 32 7.91 3.53 6.82
C SER A 32 7.32 4.27 8.02
N GLN A 33 7.75 3.87 9.23
CA GLN A 33 7.35 4.55 10.47
C GLN A 33 7.81 6.03 10.47
N GLU A 34 8.93 6.34 9.82
CA GLU A 34 9.42 7.71 9.68
C GLU A 34 8.44 8.57 8.88
N THR A 35 7.95 8.05 7.76
CA THR A 35 6.98 8.75 6.90
C THR A 35 5.64 8.93 7.61
N LEU A 36 5.15 7.90 8.30
CA LEU A 36 3.92 8.01 9.10
C LEU A 36 4.05 9.06 10.21
N ALA A 37 5.17 9.08 10.94
CA ALA A 37 5.42 10.07 11.97
C ALA A 37 5.54 11.49 11.40
N ALA A 38 6.24 11.64 10.27
CA ALA A 38 6.40 12.94 9.61
C ALA A 38 5.07 13.49 9.07
N ALA A 39 4.19 12.65 8.52
CA ALA A 39 2.85 13.04 8.12
C ALA A 39 2.05 13.54 9.33
N TYR A 40 2.01 12.76 10.41
CA TYR A 40 1.32 13.14 11.65
C TYR A 40 1.85 14.44 12.27
N GLU A 41 3.16 14.67 12.26
CA GLU A 41 3.73 15.89 12.84
C GLU A 41 3.53 17.14 11.97
N ASN A 42 3.58 16.99 10.64
CA ASN A 42 3.61 18.13 9.70
C ASN A 42 2.31 18.34 8.94
N GLY A 43 1.36 17.42 9.03
CA GLY A 43 0.12 17.38 8.22
C GLY A 43 0.31 16.69 6.87
N GLU A 44 1.51 16.74 6.30
CA GLU A 44 1.86 16.11 5.02
C GLU A 44 3.35 15.74 4.99
N THR A 45 3.69 14.66 4.28
CA THR A 45 5.06 14.36 3.87
C THR A 45 5.10 13.64 2.51
N THR A 46 6.27 13.57 1.90
CA THR A 46 6.53 12.76 0.71
C THR A 46 7.01 11.36 1.07
N PHE A 47 6.87 10.41 0.15
CA PHE A 47 7.43 9.07 0.29
C PHE A 47 8.95 9.11 0.50
N ASN A 48 9.44 8.25 1.39
CA ASN A 48 10.83 7.84 1.42
C ASN A 48 11.08 6.88 0.25
N GLY A 49 11.77 7.34 -0.79
CA GLY A 49 11.95 6.62 -2.05
C GLY A 49 12.69 5.28 -1.95
N ASP A 50 13.30 4.96 -0.81
CA ASP A 50 13.99 3.67 -0.60
C ASP A 50 13.06 2.57 -0.04
N THR A 51 11.98 2.96 0.65
CA THR A 51 11.14 2.03 1.42
C THR A 51 9.66 2.14 1.12
N ASP A 52 9.18 3.34 0.83
CA ASP A 52 7.76 3.64 0.77
C ASP A 52 7.22 3.41 -0.62
N HIS A 53 6.10 2.71 -0.69
CA HIS A 53 5.41 2.49 -1.94
C HIS A 53 3.99 2.01 -1.72
N LEU A 54 3.15 2.25 -2.73
CA LEU A 54 1.92 1.49 -2.92
C LEU A 54 2.19 0.39 -3.93
N TYR A 55 1.36 -0.65 -3.91
CA TYR A 55 1.39 -1.63 -4.98
C TYR A 55 0.00 -2.16 -5.32
N THR A 56 -0.15 -2.56 -6.57
CA THR A 56 -1.28 -3.35 -7.06
C THR A 56 -0.76 -4.60 -7.73
N ILE A 57 -1.54 -5.67 -7.72
CA ILE A 57 -1.32 -6.87 -8.52
C ILE A 57 -2.62 -7.15 -9.26
N LEU A 58 -2.62 -7.00 -10.57
CA LEU A 58 -3.76 -7.25 -11.43
C LEU A 58 -3.46 -8.43 -12.34
N ASN A 59 -4.22 -9.52 -12.24
CA ASN A 59 -3.97 -10.75 -13.03
C ASN A 59 -2.55 -11.32 -12.85
N GLY A 60 -1.91 -11.09 -11.70
CA GLY A 60 -0.54 -11.52 -11.44
C GLY A 60 0.55 -10.53 -11.89
N GLU A 61 0.19 -9.41 -12.51
CA GLU A 61 1.12 -8.35 -12.87
C GLU A 61 1.18 -7.29 -11.77
N LYS A 62 2.38 -7.04 -11.22
CA LYS A 62 2.60 -6.07 -10.15
C LYS A 62 2.90 -4.69 -10.72
N THR A 63 2.20 -3.66 -10.23
CA THR A 63 2.55 -2.25 -10.42
C THR A 63 2.96 -1.66 -9.07
N VAL A 64 4.08 -0.93 -9.06
CA VAL A 64 4.58 -0.20 -7.90
C VAL A 64 4.39 1.29 -8.11
N TYR A 65 3.92 1.99 -7.08
CA TYR A 65 3.79 3.44 -7.05
C TYR A 65 4.80 3.97 -6.02
N ASP A 66 5.91 4.48 -6.55
CA ASP A 66 7.16 4.78 -5.84
C ASP A 66 7.37 6.28 -5.59
N ILE A 67 6.54 7.12 -6.19
CA ILE A 67 6.52 8.57 -5.96
C ILE A 67 5.19 8.91 -5.32
N GLY A 68 5.17 9.48 -4.13
CA GLY A 68 3.90 9.72 -3.44
C GLY A 68 3.96 10.71 -2.30
N THR A 69 2.77 11.00 -1.78
CA THR A 69 2.56 11.83 -0.59
C THR A 69 1.64 11.12 0.38
N VAL A 70 1.77 11.52 1.64
CA VAL A 70 1.00 11.05 2.77
C VAL A 70 0.52 12.28 3.52
N GLU A 71 -0.80 12.43 3.68
CA GLU A 71 -1.42 13.48 4.48
C GLU A 71 -2.10 12.84 5.70
N ASP A 72 -1.92 13.44 6.87
CA ASP A 72 -2.55 13.03 8.14
C ASP A 72 -3.02 14.28 8.88
N ASP A 73 -4.32 14.38 9.18
CA ASP A 73 -4.89 15.55 9.84
C ASP A 73 -4.92 15.45 11.37
N ASN A 74 -4.39 14.35 11.93
CA ASN A 74 -4.38 13.99 13.35
C ASN A 74 -5.77 13.85 13.98
N ALA A 75 -6.84 13.90 13.18
CA ALA A 75 -8.20 13.59 13.59
C ALA A 75 -8.60 12.15 13.22
N GLY A 76 -7.63 11.37 12.75
CA GLY A 76 -7.84 10.02 12.24
C GLY A 76 -8.20 10.00 10.76
N ASN A 77 -8.04 11.10 10.03
CA ASN A 77 -8.18 11.12 8.58
C ASN A 77 -6.82 11.06 7.91
N PHE A 78 -6.72 10.25 6.87
CA PHE A 78 -5.45 9.97 6.21
C PHE A 78 -5.62 9.83 4.70
N LEU A 79 -4.65 10.31 3.93
CA LEU A 79 -4.67 10.23 2.47
C LEU A 79 -3.30 9.81 1.97
N VAL A 80 -3.26 8.75 1.15
CA VAL A 80 -2.04 8.32 0.46
C VAL A 80 -2.25 8.42 -1.02
N LYS A 81 -1.31 9.10 -1.69
CA LYS A 81 -1.28 9.26 -3.13
C LYS A 81 0.03 8.71 -3.66
N GLY A 82 -0.02 7.96 -4.75
CA GLY A 82 1.15 7.39 -5.40
C GLY A 82 1.06 7.46 -6.91
N ILE A 83 2.21 7.65 -7.54
CA ILE A 83 2.44 7.59 -8.97
C ILE A 83 3.42 6.45 -9.22
N SER A 84 3.12 5.62 -10.21
CA SER A 84 4.10 4.69 -10.75
C SER A 84 5.03 5.41 -11.71
N SER A 85 6.31 5.57 -11.35
CA SER A 85 7.30 6.19 -12.23
C SER A 85 7.53 5.39 -13.52
N GLU A 86 7.32 4.07 -13.48
CA GLU A 86 7.47 3.17 -14.62
C GLU A 86 6.31 3.30 -15.61
N PHE A 87 5.07 3.34 -15.12
CA PHE A 87 3.87 3.25 -15.96
C PHE A 87 3.08 4.55 -16.09
N ALA A 88 3.46 5.60 -15.35
CA ALA A 88 2.71 6.85 -15.22
C ALA A 88 1.24 6.64 -14.81
N THR A 89 0.97 5.64 -13.97
CA THR A 89 -0.33 5.36 -13.37
C THR A 89 -0.45 5.96 -11.97
N TYR A 90 -1.66 6.07 -11.45
CA TYR A 90 -1.98 6.75 -10.19
C TYR A 90 -2.69 5.81 -9.22
N PHE A 91 -2.49 6.02 -7.92
CA PHE A 91 -3.19 5.35 -6.84
C PHE A 91 -3.50 6.40 -5.77
N GLU A 92 -4.74 6.45 -5.31
CA GLU A 92 -5.18 7.23 -4.16
C GLU A 92 -6.01 6.35 -3.23
N VAL A 93 -5.73 6.43 -1.94
CA VAL A 93 -6.58 5.87 -0.89
C VAL A 93 -6.78 6.88 0.21
N TYR A 94 -8.03 7.01 0.62
CA TYR A 94 -8.47 7.89 1.67
C TYR A 94 -9.07 7.09 2.82
N HIS A 95 -8.82 7.57 4.03
CA HIS A 95 -9.41 7.12 5.27
C HIS A 95 -10.04 8.32 5.97
N ASP A 96 -11.32 8.20 6.28
CA ASP A 96 -12.03 9.13 7.14
C ASP A 96 -12.44 8.39 8.41
N HIS A 97 -12.06 8.93 9.56
CA HIS A 97 -12.40 8.37 10.87
C HIS A 97 -13.92 8.30 11.11
N GLU A 98 -14.71 9.15 10.47
CA GLU A 98 -16.18 9.14 10.57
C GLU A 98 -16.81 8.06 9.67
N THR A 99 -16.17 7.73 8.54
CA THR A 99 -16.71 6.79 7.53
C THR A 99 -15.94 5.47 7.45
N TRP A 100 -14.92 5.24 8.29
CA TRP A 100 -14.06 4.05 8.27
C TRP A 100 -14.78 2.70 8.30
N HIS A 101 -16.01 2.65 8.80
CA HIS A 101 -16.85 1.45 8.82
C HIS A 101 -17.46 1.07 7.46
N TYR A 102 -17.34 1.92 6.43
CA TYR A 102 -17.99 1.73 5.12
C TYR A 102 -17.08 1.11 4.05
N GLY A 103 -15.84 0.77 4.40
CA GLY A 103 -14.84 0.16 3.51
C GLY A 103 -13.79 1.17 3.03
N LEU A 104 -13.05 0.79 1.98
CA LEU A 104 -12.04 1.67 1.38
C LEU A 104 -12.65 2.78 0.53
N GLU A 105 -12.02 3.95 0.57
CA GLU A 105 -12.27 5.05 -0.35
C GLU A 105 -11.01 5.33 -1.19
N GLY A 106 -11.20 5.66 -2.48
CA GLY A 106 -10.10 5.94 -3.40
C GLY A 106 -10.18 5.15 -4.70
N TYR A 107 -9.09 5.16 -5.45
CA TYR A 107 -9.00 4.48 -6.75
C TYR A 107 -7.55 4.25 -7.18
N PHE A 108 -7.35 3.38 -8.16
CA PHE A 108 -6.10 3.36 -8.92
C PHE A 108 -6.36 3.27 -10.42
N THR A 109 -5.41 3.74 -11.21
CA THR A 109 -5.42 3.59 -12.66
C THR A 109 -4.54 2.44 -13.11
N THR A 110 -5.02 1.69 -14.10
CA THR A 110 -4.27 0.63 -14.76
C THR A 110 -3.46 1.18 -15.93
N THR A 111 -2.54 0.38 -16.45
CA THR A 111 -1.70 0.74 -17.61
C THR A 111 -2.50 0.95 -18.90
N ASP A 112 -3.71 0.40 -18.99
CA ASP A 112 -4.68 0.63 -20.06
C ASP A 112 -5.68 1.77 -19.76
N ASN A 113 -5.36 2.64 -18.79
CA ASN A 113 -6.13 3.81 -18.38
C ASN A 113 -7.55 3.51 -17.85
N LYS A 114 -7.77 2.33 -17.30
CA LYS A 114 -9.01 2.05 -16.56
C LYS A 114 -8.88 2.53 -15.13
N ILE A 115 -9.99 3.00 -14.56
CA ILE A 115 -10.10 3.37 -13.16
C ILE A 115 -10.72 2.19 -12.42
N ILE A 116 -10.06 1.74 -11.36
CA ILE A 116 -10.58 0.75 -10.41
C ILE A 116 -10.93 1.48 -9.13
N ASP A 117 -12.21 1.45 -8.76
CA ASP A 117 -12.74 2.08 -7.56
C ASP A 117 -12.51 1.17 -6.34
N LEU A 118 -11.85 1.70 -5.30
CA LEU A 118 -11.57 0.93 -4.10
C LEU A 118 -12.83 0.64 -3.27
N ARG A 119 -13.92 1.40 -3.46
CA ARG A 119 -15.21 1.14 -2.77
C ARG A 119 -15.84 -0.19 -3.17
N ASP A 120 -15.37 -0.79 -4.26
CA ASP A 120 -15.80 -2.13 -4.65
C ASP A 120 -15.17 -3.22 -3.75
N PHE A 121 -14.11 -2.92 -2.99
CA PHE A 121 -13.37 -3.85 -2.13
C PHE A 121 -14.09 -4.09 -0.79
N LYS A 122 -15.17 -4.87 -0.80
CA LYS A 122 -16.09 -5.01 0.35
C LYS A 122 -15.51 -5.65 1.61
N ASN A 123 -14.44 -6.43 1.49
CA ASN A 123 -13.82 -7.14 2.61
C ASN A 123 -12.44 -6.55 2.97
N CYS A 124 -12.25 -5.27 2.68
CA CYS A 124 -11.04 -4.55 3.00
C CYS A 124 -11.38 -3.30 3.79
N ASP A 125 -10.77 -3.16 4.95
CA ASP A 125 -10.73 -1.90 5.68
C ASP A 125 -9.35 -1.24 5.52
N TYR A 126 -9.26 -0.02 6.03
CA TYR A 126 -8.03 0.76 5.94
C TYR A 126 -6.85 0.10 6.67
N ASN A 127 -7.06 -0.48 7.86
CA ASN A 127 -5.99 -1.12 8.62
C ASN A 127 -5.39 -2.32 7.86
N SER A 128 -6.23 -3.08 7.16
CA SER A 128 -5.82 -4.22 6.34
C SER A 128 -4.85 -3.83 5.21
N LEU A 129 -4.78 -2.54 4.84
CA LEU A 129 -3.80 -2.04 3.87
C LEU A 129 -2.40 -1.87 4.42
N PHE A 130 -2.23 -1.85 5.76
CA PHE A 130 -0.97 -1.63 6.48
C PHE A 130 -0.44 -2.83 7.29
N GLU A 131 -1.23 -3.90 7.48
CA GLU A 131 -0.88 -5.17 8.16
C GLU A 131 -0.10 -6.25 7.36
#